data_AF-F3KV50-F1
#
_entry.id   AF-F3KV50-F1
#
_cell.length_a   1.000
_cell.length_b   1.000
_cell.length_c   1.000
_cell.angle_alpha   90.00
_cell.angle_beta   90.00
_cell.angle_gamma   90.00
#
_symmetry.space_group_name_H-M   'P 1'
#
loop_
_entity.id
_entity.type
_entity.pdbx_description
1 polymer ?
#
loop_
_entity_poly.entity_id
_entity_poly.type
_entity_poly.pdbx_seq_one_letter_code
_entity_poly.pdbx_strand_id
1 'polypeptide(L)'
;MLSRLFILILWRLLAVICVALGIIGAFLPVMPTVVFLLVAAWAAGKGWPQLEVWLLTHPRHGASIRAWRERGAVPRRAKWAASLMMGLSSVALVASPLALWWRIGLPLGMGCIALWLWTRPEG
;
A
#
# COMPACT_ATOMS: atom_id res chain seq x y z
N MET A 1 -26.41 7.04 -19.68
CA MET A 1 -25.82 5.70 -19.94
C MET A 1 -24.31 5.77 -20.16
N LEU A 2 -23.82 6.68 -21.02
CA LEU A 2 -22.39 6.87 -21.33
C LEU A 2 -21.49 7.13 -20.10
N SER A 3 -21.96 7.93 -19.15
CA SER A 3 -21.21 8.29 -17.94
C SER A 3 -20.95 7.09 -17.01
N ARG A 4 -21.88 6.11 -16.97
CA ARG A 4 -21.70 4.89 -16.16
C ARG A 4 -20.64 3.97 -16.75
N LEU A 5 -20.64 3.82 -18.08
CA LEU A 5 -19.62 3.05 -18.79
C LEU A 5 -18.23 3.66 -18.60
N PHE A 6 -18.12 4.99 -18.69
CA PHE A 6 -16.86 5.69 -18.48
C PHE A 6 -16.28 5.44 -17.07
N ILE A 7 -17.12 5.55 -16.03
CA ILE A 7 -16.71 5.29 -14.64
C ILE A 7 -16.26 3.83 -14.45
N LEU A 8 -16.97 2.87 -15.04
CA LEU A 8 -16.59 1.45 -14.98
C LEU A 8 -15.25 1.19 -15.65
N ILE A 9 -14.99 1.78 -16.82
CA ILE A 9 -13.71 1.67 -17.53
C ILE A 9 -12.58 2.27 -16.68
N LEU A 10 -12.81 3.41 -16.04
CA LEU A 10 -11.82 4.04 -15.16
C LEU A 10 -11.45 3.14 -13.97
N TRP A 11 -12.44 2.54 -13.31
CA TRP A 11 -12.18 1.59 -12.22
C TRP A 11 -11.41 0.35 -12.69
N ARG A 12 -11.73 -0.17 -13.88
CA ARG A 12 -11.05 -1.32 -14.45
C ARG A 12 -9.60 -0.99 -14.83
N LEU A 13 -9.36 0.16 -15.44
CA LEU A 13 -8.02 0.64 -15.75
C LEU A 13 -7.18 0.80 -14.48
N LEU A 14 -7.74 1.45 -13.45
CA LEU A 14 -7.07 1.61 -12.17
C LEU A 14 -6.71 0.25 -11.54
N ALA A 15 -7.65 -0.70 -11.55
CA ALA A 15 -7.40 -2.04 -11.03
C ALA A 15 -6.26 -2.75 -11.79
N VAL A 16 -6.26 -2.70 -13.13
CA VAL A 16 -5.23 -3.33 -13.97
C VAL A 16 -3.85 -2.70 -13.73
N ILE A 17 -3.78 -1.36 -13.69
CA ILE A 17 -2.52 -0.65 -13.43
C ILE A 17 -1.97 -1.03 -12.06
N CYS A 18 -2.81 -1.06 -11.02
CA CYS A 18 -2.39 -1.44 -9.69
C CYS A 18 -1.98 -2.92 -9.60
N VAL A 19 -2.65 -3.83 -10.30
CA VAL A 19 -2.21 -5.25 -10.38
C VAL A 19 -0.85 -5.34 -11.06
N ALA A 20 -0.65 -4.64 -12.19
CA ALA A 20 0.63 -4.63 -12.90
C ALA A 20 1.77 -4.10 -12.00
N LEU A 21 1.53 -2.99 -11.29
CA LEU A 21 2.48 -2.44 -10.31
C LEU A 21 2.74 -3.41 -9.15
N GLY A 22 1.72 -4.12 -8.68
CA GLY A 22 1.88 -5.16 -7.66
C GLY A 22 2.75 -6.32 -8.16
N ILE A 23 2.56 -6.76 -9.40
CA ILE A 23 3.39 -7.80 -10.02
C ILE A 23 4.84 -7.32 -10.14
N ILE A 24 5.06 -6.11 -10.66
CA ILE A 24 6.41 -5.51 -10.74
C ILE A 24 7.04 -5.41 -9.35
N GLY A 25 6.27 -4.96 -8.36
CA GLY A 25 6.71 -4.86 -6.97
C GLY A 25 7.02 -6.22 -6.32
N ALA A 26 6.42 -7.31 -6.79
CA ALA A 26 6.76 -8.64 -6.29
C ALA A 26 8.16 -9.09 -6.74
N PHE A 27 8.65 -8.56 -7.87
CA PHE A 27 10.02 -8.76 -8.34
C PHE A 27 10.99 -7.72 -7.77
N LEU A 28 10.53 -6.52 -7.42
CA LEU A 28 11.33 -5.46 -6.81
C LEU A 28 11.17 -5.45 -5.28
N PRO A 29 12.14 -5.97 -4.49
CA PRO A 29 12.00 -6.14 -3.04
C PRO A 29 11.82 -4.83 -2.25
N VAL A 30 12.02 -3.67 -2.88
CA VAL A 30 11.84 -2.34 -2.28
C VAL A 30 10.38 -1.89 -2.27
N MET A 31 9.54 -2.40 -3.19
CA MET A 31 8.22 -1.84 -3.44
C MET A 31 7.13 -2.59 -2.67
N PRO A 32 6.25 -1.89 -1.91
CA PRO A 32 5.21 -2.54 -1.13
C PRO A 32 4.09 -3.07 -2.03
N THR A 33 4.23 -4.32 -2.49
CA THR A 33 3.28 -5.02 -3.38
C THR A 33 1.84 -5.03 -2.82
N VAL A 34 1.70 -5.22 -1.51
CA VAL A 34 0.38 -5.34 -0.86
C VAL A 34 -0.45 -4.07 -1.01
N VAL A 35 0.18 -2.88 -0.95
CA VAL A 35 -0.55 -1.60 -1.07
C VAL A 35 -1.17 -1.46 -2.45
N PHE A 36 -0.44 -1.82 -3.52
CA PHE A 36 -1.00 -1.81 -4.87
C PHE A 36 -2.13 -2.82 -5.03
N LEU A 37 -1.98 -4.02 -4.48
CA LEU A 37 -3.03 -5.04 -4.53
C LEU A 37 -4.28 -4.67 -3.72
N LEU A 38 -4.14 -3.92 -2.61
CA LEU A 38 -5.26 -3.37 -1.86
C LEU A 38 -6.06 -2.36 -2.68
N VAL A 39 -5.37 -1.41 -3.34
CA VAL A 39 -6.01 -0.43 -4.24
C VAL A 39 -6.66 -1.14 -5.42
N ALA A 40 -5.99 -2.15 -5.98
CA ALA A 40 -6.54 -2.97 -7.06
C ALA A 40 -7.84 -3.68 -6.64
N ALA A 41 -7.86 -4.31 -5.45
CA ALA A 41 -9.04 -5.00 -4.92
C ALA A 41 -10.20 -4.01 -4.68
N TRP A 42 -9.92 -2.83 -4.14
CA TRP A 42 -10.92 -1.79 -3.94
C TRP A 42 -11.49 -1.25 -5.26
N ALA A 43 -10.64 -1.00 -6.25
CA ALA A 43 -11.06 -0.56 -7.58
C ALA A 43 -11.87 -1.66 -8.30
N ALA A 44 -11.41 -2.92 -8.20
CA ALA A 44 -12.09 -4.08 -8.76
C ALA A 44 -13.48 -4.27 -8.13
N GLY A 45 -13.66 -4.03 -6.83
CA GLY A 45 -14.98 -4.14 -6.18
C GLY A 45 -16.03 -3.14 -6.66
N LYS A 46 -15.64 -2.09 -7.39
CA LYS A 46 -16.57 -1.09 -7.95
C LYS A 46 -16.99 -1.37 -9.39
N GLY A 47 -16.20 -2.12 -10.15
CA GLY A 47 -16.42 -2.27 -11.60
C GLY A 47 -15.97 -3.59 -12.21
N TRP A 48 -15.40 -4.51 -11.41
CA TRP A 48 -14.91 -5.81 -11.85
C TRP A 48 -14.94 -6.88 -10.73
N PRO A 49 -16.12 -7.41 -10.38
CA PRO A 49 -16.28 -8.32 -9.25
C PRO A 49 -15.43 -9.60 -9.34
N GLN A 50 -15.25 -10.14 -10.56
CA GLN A 50 -14.43 -11.34 -10.80
C GLN A 50 -12.96 -11.12 -10.42
N LEU A 51 -12.40 -9.94 -10.73
CA LEU A 51 -11.02 -9.59 -10.39
C LEU A 51 -10.86 -9.39 -8.89
N GLU A 52 -11.86 -8.78 -8.23
CA GLU A 52 -11.86 -8.63 -6.76
C GLU A 52 -11.81 -10.01 -6.09
N VAL A 53 -12.67 -10.95 -6.50
CA VAL A 53 -12.69 -12.31 -5.95
C VAL A 53 -11.35 -13.02 -6.19
N TRP A 54 -10.78 -12.88 -7.39
CA TRP A 54 -9.47 -13.45 -7.69
C TRP A 54 -8.35 -12.89 -6.79
N LEU A 55 -8.34 -11.58 -6.55
CA LEU A 55 -7.38 -10.94 -5.65
C LEU A 55 -7.57 -11.40 -4.20
N LEU A 56 -8.82 -11.47 -3.74
CA LEU A 56 -9.15 -11.90 -2.38
C LEU A 56 -8.84 -13.38 -2.14
N THR A 57 -8.90 -14.23 -3.15
CA THR A 57 -8.62 -15.68 -3.04
C THR A 57 -7.17 -16.04 -3.34
N HIS A 58 -6.34 -15.06 -3.72
CA HIS A 58 -4.95 -15.30 -4.08
C HIS A 58 -4.13 -15.90 -2.90
N PRO A 59 -3.36 -16.98 -3.11
CA PRO A 59 -2.76 -17.76 -2.02
C PRO A 59 -1.76 -16.99 -1.16
N ARG A 60 -0.96 -16.08 -1.75
CA ARG A 60 0.04 -15.29 -0.99
C ARG A 60 -0.50 -13.99 -0.41
N HIS A 61 -1.33 -13.28 -1.18
CA HIS A 61 -1.71 -11.90 -0.87
C HIS A 61 -3.16 -11.78 -0.40
N GLY A 62 -4.03 -12.75 -0.73
CA GLY A 62 -5.45 -12.71 -0.42
C GLY A 62 -5.72 -12.66 1.08
N ALA A 63 -4.95 -13.40 1.89
CA ALA A 63 -5.07 -13.35 3.35
C ALA A 63 -4.79 -11.94 3.91
N SER A 64 -3.73 -11.26 3.44
CA SER A 64 -3.40 -9.90 3.86
C SER A 64 -4.44 -8.89 3.39
N ILE A 65 -4.96 -9.03 2.16
CA ILE A 65 -6.00 -8.15 1.62
C ILE A 65 -7.30 -8.28 2.45
N ARG A 66 -7.71 -9.51 2.79
CA ARG A 66 -8.88 -9.76 3.64
C ARG A 66 -8.68 -9.22 5.06
N ALA A 67 -7.54 -9.50 5.68
CA ALA A 67 -7.23 -9.03 7.03
C ALA A 67 -7.24 -7.49 7.13
N TRP A 68 -6.77 -6.81 6.09
CA TRP A 68 -6.88 -5.35 6.00
C TRP A 68 -8.32 -4.88 5.82
N ARG A 69 -9.12 -5.54 4.97
CA ARG A 69 -10.52 -5.17 4.74
C ARG A 69 -11.39 -5.34 5.98
N GLU A 70 -11.19 -6.43 6.72
CA GLU A 70 -12.01 -6.78 7.88
C GLU A 70 -11.60 -6.01 9.14
N ARG A 71 -10.29 -5.86 9.36
CA ARG A 71 -9.76 -5.38 10.65
C ARG A 71 -8.78 -4.22 10.52
N GLY A 72 -8.43 -3.81 9.30
CA GLY A 72 -7.33 -2.87 9.08
C GLY A 72 -6.00 -3.41 9.61
N ALA A 73 -5.83 -4.74 9.60
CA ALA A 73 -4.69 -5.40 10.22
C ALA A 73 -3.43 -5.30 9.36
N VAL A 74 -2.30 -5.02 10.01
CA VAL A 74 -0.98 -4.96 9.37
C VAL A 74 -0.06 -6.00 10.02
N PRO A 75 0.57 -6.89 9.24
CA PRO A 75 1.44 -7.91 9.81
C PRO A 75 2.67 -7.29 10.46
N ARG A 76 3.11 -7.84 11.60
CA ARG A 76 4.28 -7.35 12.37
C ARG A 76 5.52 -7.16 11.51
N ARG A 77 5.78 -8.09 10.59
CA ARG A 77 6.93 -8.02 9.67
C ARG A 77 6.90 -6.76 8.82
N ALA A 78 5.72 -6.36 8.33
CA ALA A 78 5.58 -5.14 7.55
C ALA A 78 5.75 -3.89 8.41
N LYS A 79 5.25 -3.89 9.66
CA LYS A 79 5.48 -2.77 10.59
C LYS A 79 6.97 -2.55 10.84
N TRP A 80 7.70 -3.61 11.18
CA TRP A 80 9.14 -3.55 11.39
C TRP A 80 9.91 -3.11 10.15
N ALA A 81 9.61 -3.69 8.98
CA ALA A 81 10.26 -3.31 7.74
C ALA A 81 10.02 -1.81 7.41
N ALA A 82 8.77 -1.33 7.54
CA ALA A 82 8.44 0.06 7.29
C ALA A 82 9.14 1.00 8.29
N SER A 83 9.09 0.70 9.59
CA SER A 83 9.74 1.51 10.63
C SER A 83 11.26 1.55 10.45
N LEU A 84 11.89 0.43 10.09
CA LEU A 84 13.33 0.36 9.86
C LEU A 84 13.74 1.17 8.63
N MET A 85 13.00 1.05 7.52
CA MET A 85 13.24 1.81 6.29
C MET A 85 13.04 3.32 6.51
N MET A 86 11.99 3.71 7.24
CA MET A 86 11.73 5.11 7.63
C MET A 86 12.83 5.64 8.54
N GLY A 87 13.30 4.84 9.51
CA GLY A 87 14.40 5.20 10.39
C GLY A 87 15.70 5.43 9.62
N LEU A 88 16.08 4.49 8.75
CA LEU A 88 17.25 4.62 7.89
C LEU A 88 17.16 5.85 6.98
N SER A 89 16.01 6.07 6.35
CA SER A 89 15.77 7.22 5.49
C SER A 89 15.85 8.54 6.27
N SER A 90 15.33 8.57 7.50
CA SER A 90 15.39 9.74 8.38
C SER A 90 16.83 10.07 8.78
N VAL A 91 17.63 9.06 9.15
CA VAL A 91 19.05 9.24 9.48
C VAL A 91 19.82 9.77 8.27
N ALA A 92 19.62 9.17 7.09
CA ALA A 92 20.26 9.62 5.86
C ALA A 92 19.89 11.07 5.51
N LEU A 93 18.61 11.44 5.71
CA LEU A 93 18.14 12.80 5.45
C LEU A 93 18.74 13.81 6.41
N VAL A 94 18.87 13.49 7.70
CA VAL A 94 19.51 14.37 8.68
C VAL A 94 20.99 14.59 8.37
N ALA A 95 21.68 13.60 7.78
CA ALA A 95 23.08 13.73 7.34
C ALA A 95 23.26 14.48 6.00
N SER A 96 22.18 14.72 5.26
CA SER A 96 22.23 15.39 3.94
C SER A 96 22.34 16.92 4.05
N PRO A 97 22.88 17.61 3.02
CA PRO A 97 23.02 19.07 3.01
C PRO A 97 21.69 19.80 2.69
N LEU A 98 20.54 19.16 2.89
CA LEU A 98 19.22 19.75 2.64
C LEU A 98 18.89 20.86 3.63
N ALA A 99 17.95 21.74 3.26
CA ALA A 99 17.42 22.78 4.14
C ALA A 99 16.90 22.20 5.46
N LEU A 100 17.08 22.94 6.57
CA LEU A 100 16.73 22.50 7.92
C LEU A 100 15.27 22.03 8.04
N TRP A 101 14.34 22.71 7.34
CA TRP A 101 12.93 22.35 7.37
C TRP A 101 12.65 20.98 6.74
N TRP A 102 13.40 20.58 5.72
CA TRP A 102 13.29 19.21 5.17
C TRP A 102 13.90 18.18 6.11
N ARG A 103 15.04 18.50 6.73
CA ARG A 103 15.72 17.63 7.70
C ARG A 103 14.89 17.34 8.95
N ILE A 104 13.96 18.22 9.30
CA ILE A 104 13.06 18.04 10.47
C ILE A 104 11.66 17.58 10.04
N GLY A 105 11.08 18.22 9.02
CA GLY A 105 9.69 17.97 8.63
C GLY A 105 9.44 16.56 8.08
N LEU A 106 10.34 16.04 7.25
CA LEU A 106 10.17 14.70 6.67
C LEU A 106 10.32 13.59 7.73
N PRO A 107 11.34 13.58 8.62
CA PRO A 107 11.42 12.60 9.70
C PRO A 107 10.26 12.69 10.68
N LEU A 108 9.76 13.89 11.00
CA LEU A 108 8.55 14.04 11.83
C LEU A 108 7.33 13.40 11.15
N GLY A 109 7.13 13.65 9.86
CA GLY A 109 6.04 13.02 9.09
C GLY A 109 6.15 11.49 9.07
N MET A 110 7.36 10.96 8.85
CA MET A 110 7.64 9.53 8.93
C MET A 110 7.36 8.97 10.33
N GLY A 111 7.74 9.69 11.39
CA GLY A 111 7.47 9.34 12.78
C GLY A 111 5.98 9.26 13.08
N CYS A 112 5.19 10.24 12.63
CA CYS A 112 3.73 10.22 12.75
C CYS A 112 3.10 9.01 12.05
N ILE A 113 3.56 8.69 10.83
CA ILE A 113 3.09 7.52 10.08
C ILE A 113 3.48 6.24 10.81
N ALA A 114 4.71 6.14 11.34
CA ALA A 114 5.15 4.99 12.10
C ALA A 114 4.29 4.80 13.36
N LEU A 115 4.03 5.86 14.14
CA LEU A 115 3.16 5.80 15.31
C LEU A 115 1.76 5.30 14.95
N TRP A 116 1.15 5.86 13.90
CA TRP A 116 -0.14 5.39 13.39
C TRP A 116 -0.09 3.93 12.90
N LEU A 117 1.01 3.49 12.29
CA LEU A 117 1.16 2.13 11.81
C LEU A 117 1.19 1.13 12.99
N TRP A 118 1.78 1.55 14.12
CA TRP A 118 1.85 0.74 15.33
C TRP A 118 0.52 0.68 16.09
N THR A 119 -0.38 1.65 15.94
CA THR A 119 -1.74 1.56 16.51
C THR A 119 -2.67 0.61 15.75
N ARG A 120 -2.29 0.15 14.55
CA ARG A 120 -3.09 -0.80 13.76
C ARG A 120 -3.04 -2.21 14.36
N PRO A 121 -4.17 -2.96 14.37
CA PRO A 121 -4.17 -4.33 14.87
C PRO A 121 -3.27 -5.23 14.04
N GLU A 122 -2.85 -6.33 14.65
CA GLU A 122 -1.99 -7.33 14.03
C GLU A 122 -2.86 -8.49 13.53
N GLY A 123 -2.49 -9.08 12.39
CA GLY A 123 -3.21 -10.18 11.76
C GLY A 123 -2.26 -11.16 11.10
#